data_AF-A0A1A8JW53-F1
#
_entry.id   AF-A0A1A8JW53-F1
#
_cell.length_a   1.000
_cell.length_b   1.000
_cell.length_c   1.000
_cell.angle_alpha   90.00
_cell.angle_beta   90.00
_cell.angle_gamma   90.00
#
_symmetry.space_group_name_H-M   'P 1'
#
loop_
_entity.id
_entity.type
_entity.pdbx_description
1 polymer ?
#
loop_
_entity_poly.entity_id
_entity_poly.type
_entity_poly.pdbx_seq_one_letter_code
_entity_poly.pdbx_strand_id
1 'polypeptide(L)'
;HKKRQLISGEPLPLSRRSYLSWLGFTAEGTPCYADSDGVVRMLNRSLGNTWTPVCNTRETCKSKSDHYWVVGVHENPQQLRCIPCKGSRYPPTLPRPAVAILPFKLPLCQTTTEKGQMEEQFWRSILFHNHHSFLSSSGYEVDEESQSQSQKEQQELLMKMFALSCKLDREFRCVELADLMTQNAVTLAIRYASRSR
;
A
#
# COMPACT_ATOMS: atom_id res chain seq x y z
N HIS A 1 -35.93 -0.53 1.04
CA HIS A 1 -34.47 -0.28 0.97
C HIS A 1 -33.84 -1.22 -0.05
N LYS A 2 -33.38 -0.74 -1.21
CA LYS A 2 -32.60 -1.57 -2.16
C LYS A 2 -31.22 -1.84 -1.54
N LYS A 3 -30.79 -3.11 -1.51
CA LYS A 3 -29.42 -3.46 -1.11
C LYS A 3 -28.45 -2.79 -2.09
N ARG A 4 -27.52 -1.96 -1.60
CA ARG A 4 -26.47 -1.36 -2.42
C ARG A 4 -25.44 -2.45 -2.72
N GLN A 5 -25.37 -2.88 -3.97
CA GLN A 5 -24.35 -3.82 -4.45
C GLN A 5 -23.14 -3.01 -4.94
N LEU A 6 -21.99 -3.19 -4.28
CA LEU A 6 -20.75 -2.49 -4.64
C LEU A 6 -19.92 -3.27 -5.67
N ILE A 7 -19.97 -4.60 -5.60
CA ILE A 7 -19.23 -5.55 -6.44
C ILE A 7 -20.28 -6.56 -6.93
N SER A 8 -20.51 -6.59 -8.24
CA SER A 8 -21.49 -7.45 -8.92
C SER A 8 -20.90 -8.71 -9.54
N GLY A 9 -20.17 -9.49 -8.72
CA GLY A 9 -19.65 -10.79 -9.13
C GLY A 9 -18.41 -10.72 -10.02
N GLU A 10 -17.66 -9.63 -9.93
CA GLU A 10 -16.40 -9.44 -10.62
C GLU A 10 -15.41 -10.55 -10.21
N PRO A 11 -14.60 -11.07 -11.15
CA PRO A 11 -13.60 -12.09 -10.84
C PRO A 11 -12.60 -11.61 -9.78
N LEU A 12 -12.32 -12.47 -8.79
CA LEU A 12 -11.31 -12.19 -7.76
C LEU A 12 -9.91 -12.59 -8.28
N PRO A 13 -8.97 -11.64 -8.45
CA PRO A 13 -7.64 -11.96 -8.94
C PRO A 13 -6.87 -12.90 -8.00
N LEU A 14 -6.28 -13.97 -8.51
CA LEU A 14 -5.43 -14.88 -7.74
C LEU A 14 -4.11 -15.10 -8.46
N SER A 15 -3.05 -15.41 -7.70
CA SER A 15 -1.81 -15.88 -8.30
C SER A 15 -2.07 -17.19 -9.05
N ARG A 16 -1.32 -17.42 -10.12
CA ARG A 16 -1.52 -18.59 -10.98
C ARG A 16 -1.35 -19.88 -10.16
N ARG A 17 -2.31 -20.82 -10.26
CA ARG A 17 -2.31 -22.09 -9.50
C ARG A 17 -2.33 -21.91 -7.98
N SER A 18 -2.84 -20.77 -7.50
CA SER A 18 -3.09 -20.54 -6.07
C SER A 18 -4.57 -20.67 -5.73
N TYR A 19 -4.86 -20.73 -4.44
CA TYR A 19 -6.22 -20.67 -3.89
C TYR A 19 -6.31 -19.57 -2.82
N LEU A 20 -7.52 -19.11 -2.52
CA LEU A 20 -7.77 -18.11 -1.46
C LEU A 20 -7.38 -18.68 -0.09
N SER A 21 -6.50 -18.00 0.65
CA SER A 21 -5.98 -18.49 1.94
C SER A 21 -6.49 -17.69 3.14
N TRP A 22 -6.82 -16.42 2.94
CA TRP A 22 -7.40 -15.54 3.96
C TRP A 22 -8.20 -14.44 3.27
N LEU A 23 -9.29 -13.99 3.90
CA LEU A 23 -10.06 -12.83 3.47
C LEU A 23 -10.55 -12.07 4.70
N GLY A 24 -10.65 -10.76 4.59
CA GLY A 24 -11.13 -9.93 5.68
C GLY A 24 -11.14 -8.46 5.32
N PHE A 25 -11.16 -7.63 6.34
CA PHE A 25 -11.02 -6.20 6.25
C PHE A 25 -9.79 -5.76 7.04
N THR A 26 -9.23 -4.63 6.66
CA THR A 26 -8.33 -3.89 7.55
C THR A 26 -9.09 -3.37 8.76
N ALA A 27 -8.37 -2.96 9.80
CA ALA A 27 -8.97 -2.28 10.95
C ALA A 27 -9.77 -1.03 10.54
N GLU A 28 -9.36 -0.38 9.45
CA GLU A 28 -9.93 0.83 8.87
C GLU A 28 -11.06 0.55 7.86
N GLY A 29 -11.38 -0.72 7.61
CA GLY A 29 -12.55 -1.12 6.82
C GLY A 29 -12.31 -1.29 5.31
N THR A 30 -11.08 -1.50 4.87
CA THR A 30 -10.76 -1.81 3.48
C THR A 30 -10.70 -3.33 3.24
N PRO A 31 -11.48 -3.87 2.28
CA PRO A 31 -11.40 -5.30 1.95
C PRO A 31 -9.99 -5.72 1.55
N CYS A 32 -9.54 -6.84 2.10
CA CYS A 32 -8.25 -7.44 1.83
C CYS A 32 -8.37 -8.96 1.73
N TYR A 33 -7.47 -9.59 0.99
CA TYR A 33 -7.31 -11.05 0.99
C TYR A 33 -5.87 -11.45 0.73
N ALA A 34 -5.55 -12.70 1.07
CA ALA A 34 -4.30 -13.33 0.73
C ALA A 34 -4.57 -14.63 -0.04
N ASP A 35 -3.67 -14.98 -0.95
CA ASP A 35 -3.69 -16.28 -1.62
C ASP A 35 -2.67 -17.26 -1.03
N SER A 36 -2.70 -18.50 -1.51
CA SER A 36 -1.82 -19.57 -1.04
C SER A 36 -0.36 -19.40 -1.49
N ASP A 37 -0.08 -18.46 -2.40
CA ASP A 37 1.27 -18.10 -2.82
C ASP A 37 1.87 -16.97 -1.98
N GLY A 38 1.12 -16.48 -0.97
CA GLY A 38 1.59 -15.47 -0.02
C GLY A 38 1.41 -14.02 -0.48
N VAL A 39 0.70 -13.79 -1.59
CA VAL A 39 0.41 -12.45 -2.07
C VAL A 39 -0.82 -11.90 -1.36
N VAL A 40 -0.64 -10.78 -0.64
CA VAL A 40 -1.72 -10.03 0.01
C VAL A 40 -2.18 -8.92 -0.92
N ARG A 41 -3.49 -8.81 -1.15
CA ARG A 41 -4.11 -7.80 -2.00
C ARG A 41 -5.14 -6.99 -1.22
N MET A 42 -5.21 -5.70 -1.51
CA MET A 42 -6.10 -4.72 -0.89
C MET A 42 -6.98 -4.08 -1.96
N LEU A 43 -8.23 -3.78 -1.62
CA LEU A 43 -9.13 -3.07 -2.51
C LEU A 43 -8.67 -1.62 -2.69
N ASN A 44 -8.43 -1.23 -3.93
CA ASN A 44 -8.04 0.12 -4.30
C ASN A 44 -9.26 0.93 -4.72
N ARG A 45 -9.84 1.65 -3.76
CA ARG A 45 -11.05 2.47 -3.98
C ARG A 45 -10.83 3.62 -4.95
N SER A 46 -9.64 4.22 -4.96
CA SER A 46 -9.30 5.32 -5.87
C SER A 46 -9.02 4.87 -7.30
N LEU A 47 -8.73 3.58 -7.50
CA LEU A 47 -8.52 2.98 -8.82
C LEU A 47 -9.68 2.04 -9.19
N GLY A 48 -10.91 2.57 -9.23
CA GLY A 48 -12.08 1.86 -9.74
C GLY A 48 -12.42 0.55 -9.02
N ASN A 49 -12.14 0.46 -7.71
CA ASN A 49 -12.33 -0.77 -6.91
C ASN A 49 -11.57 -1.99 -7.45
N THR A 50 -10.39 -1.77 -8.04
CA THR A 50 -9.46 -2.84 -8.43
C THR A 50 -8.72 -3.42 -7.22
N TRP A 51 -7.98 -4.52 -7.40
CA TRP A 51 -7.21 -5.17 -6.35
C TRP A 51 -5.71 -4.94 -6.53
N THR A 52 -5.09 -4.23 -5.58
CA THR A 52 -3.65 -3.93 -5.61
C THR A 52 -2.89 -4.89 -4.69
N PRO A 53 -1.82 -5.56 -5.15
CA PRO A 53 -0.92 -6.31 -4.26
C PRO A 53 -0.15 -5.37 -3.33
N VAL A 54 -0.18 -5.65 -2.03
CA VAL A 54 0.43 -4.79 -0.98
C VAL A 54 1.53 -5.47 -0.17
N CYS A 55 1.64 -6.79 -0.26
CA CYS A 55 2.71 -7.55 0.37
C CYS A 55 2.89 -8.89 -0.35
N ASN A 56 4.12 -9.39 -0.35
CA ASN A 56 4.41 -10.78 -0.67
C ASN A 56 5.14 -11.42 0.53
N THR A 57 4.43 -12.24 1.30
CA THR A 57 5.00 -12.87 2.50
C THR A 57 6.11 -13.87 2.17
N ARG A 58 6.26 -14.28 0.90
CA ARG A 58 7.34 -15.18 0.47
C ARG A 58 8.71 -14.49 0.47
N GLU A 59 8.76 -13.16 0.35
CA GLU A 59 10.03 -12.42 0.35
C GLU A 59 10.80 -12.57 1.67
N THR A 60 10.10 -12.85 2.77
CA THR A 60 10.69 -13.03 4.11
C THR A 60 10.81 -14.50 4.54
N CYS A 61 10.24 -15.44 3.77
CA CYS A 61 10.38 -16.87 4.00
C CYS A 61 11.80 -17.34 3.64
N LYS A 62 12.40 -18.20 4.47
CA LYS A 62 13.75 -18.75 4.22
C LYS A 62 13.71 -20.07 3.44
N SER A 63 12.62 -20.82 3.58
CA SER A 63 12.42 -22.12 2.91
C SER A 63 11.09 -22.16 2.14
N LYS A 64 10.99 -23.10 1.19
CA LYS A 64 9.73 -23.42 0.50
C LYS A 64 8.62 -23.84 1.47
N SER A 65 8.98 -24.51 2.57
CA SER A 65 8.08 -24.99 3.61
C SER A 65 7.68 -23.93 4.66
N ASP A 66 8.30 -22.75 4.62
CA ASP A 66 7.95 -21.65 5.53
C ASP A 66 6.73 -20.92 4.98
N HIS A 67 5.80 -20.53 5.84
CA HIS A 67 4.60 -19.80 5.47
C HIS A 67 4.28 -18.74 6.52
N TYR A 68 3.38 -17.81 6.18
CA TYR A 68 2.78 -16.89 7.13
C TYR A 68 1.27 -17.11 7.15
N TRP A 69 0.71 -17.21 8.34
CA TRP A 69 -0.73 -17.31 8.56
C TRP A 69 -1.26 -15.94 8.97
N VAL A 70 -1.99 -15.27 8.07
CA VAL A 70 -2.47 -13.89 8.27
C VAL A 70 -3.52 -13.85 9.38
N VAL A 71 -3.38 -12.89 10.29
CA VAL A 71 -4.29 -12.67 11.43
C VAL A 71 -5.05 -11.36 11.28
N GLY A 72 -4.37 -10.30 10.83
CA GLY A 72 -4.98 -8.98 10.69
C GLY A 72 -4.14 -8.04 9.85
N VAL A 73 -4.80 -7.00 9.34
CA VAL A 73 -4.22 -5.99 8.47
C VAL A 73 -4.60 -4.63 9.06
N HIS A 74 -3.61 -3.75 9.25
CA HIS A 74 -3.81 -2.38 9.73
C HIS A 74 -3.23 -1.41 8.71
N GLU A 75 -3.99 -0.36 8.40
CA GLU A 75 -3.54 0.71 7.51
C GLU A 75 -2.80 1.81 8.27
N ASN A 76 -3.19 2.13 9.49
CA ASN A 76 -2.58 3.18 10.30
C ASN A 76 -2.46 2.78 11.79
N PRO A 77 -1.25 2.44 12.29
CA PRO A 77 0.00 2.29 11.55
C PRO A 77 -0.02 1.06 10.63
N GLN A 78 0.72 1.15 9.51
CA GLN A 78 0.83 0.11 8.49
C GLN A 78 1.46 -1.19 9.02
N GLN A 79 0.64 -2.23 9.26
CA GLN A 79 1.09 -3.50 9.84
C GLN A 79 0.34 -4.72 9.27
N LEU A 80 1.08 -5.67 8.69
CA LEU A 80 0.56 -7.01 8.42
C LEU A 80 0.85 -7.93 9.60
N ARG A 81 -0.18 -8.23 10.40
CA ARG A 81 -0.09 -9.13 11.55
C ARG A 81 -0.30 -10.57 11.10
N CYS A 82 0.69 -11.42 11.34
CA CYS A 82 0.66 -12.80 10.89
C CYS A 82 1.48 -13.71 11.81
N ILE A 83 1.24 -15.01 11.76
CA ILE A 83 1.99 -16.01 12.53
C ILE A 83 2.96 -16.74 11.59
N PRO A 84 4.28 -16.72 11.85
CA PRO A 84 5.24 -17.48 11.05
C PRO A 84 5.06 -18.98 11.31
N CYS A 85 4.92 -19.75 10.23
CA CYS A 85 4.70 -21.19 10.25
C CYS A 85 5.86 -21.89 9.54
N LYS A 86 6.40 -22.96 10.13
CA LYS A 86 7.48 -23.77 9.54
C LYS A 86 6.99 -25.20 9.31
N GLY A 87 7.03 -25.67 8.07
CA GLY A 87 6.60 -27.03 7.71
C GLY A 87 5.10 -27.19 7.46
N SER A 88 4.29 -26.19 7.82
CA SER A 88 2.84 -26.15 7.63
C SER A 88 2.36 -24.74 7.27
N ARG A 89 1.11 -24.62 6.81
CA ARG A 89 0.48 -23.33 6.46
C ARG A 89 -0.32 -22.68 7.59
N TYR A 90 -0.43 -23.36 8.72
CA TYR A 90 -1.14 -22.91 9.92
C TYR A 90 -0.32 -23.28 11.16
N PRO A 91 -0.37 -22.48 12.21
CA PRO A 91 0.37 -22.76 13.43
C PRO A 91 -0.33 -23.83 14.28
N PRO A 92 0.41 -24.59 15.11
CA PRO A 92 -0.21 -25.41 16.15
C PRO A 92 -0.91 -24.50 17.17
N THR A 93 -1.98 -24.99 17.79
CA THR A 93 -2.73 -24.23 18.80
C THR A 93 -1.89 -23.97 20.06
N LEU A 94 -1.04 -24.94 20.44
CA LEU A 94 -0.20 -24.87 21.63
C LEU A 94 1.27 -25.21 21.29
N PRO A 95 2.24 -24.50 21.90
CA PRO A 95 2.06 -23.31 22.74
C PRO A 95 1.50 -22.13 21.92
N ARG A 96 0.93 -21.13 22.60
CA ARG A 96 0.34 -19.96 21.94
C ARG A 96 1.37 -19.34 20.97
N PRO A 97 1.10 -19.30 19.65
CA PRO A 97 2.05 -18.77 18.70
C PRO A 97 2.25 -17.25 18.86
N ALA A 98 3.47 -16.78 18.62
CA ALA A 98 3.78 -15.36 18.60
C ALA A 98 3.35 -14.72 17.28
N VAL A 99 2.72 -13.54 17.37
CA VAL A 99 2.34 -12.74 16.19
C VAL A 99 3.55 -11.93 15.74
N ALA A 100 3.94 -12.10 14.47
CA ALA A 100 4.90 -11.27 13.79
C ALA A 100 4.20 -10.10 13.07
N ILE A 101 4.94 -9.01 12.89
CA ILE A 101 4.51 -7.85 12.12
C ILE A 101 5.41 -7.76 10.88
N LEU A 102 4.82 -7.88 9.71
CA LEU A 102 5.52 -7.68 8.44
C LEU A 102 5.19 -6.29 7.87
N PRO A 103 6.18 -5.60 7.27
CA PRO A 103 5.92 -4.35 6.55
C PRO A 103 5.19 -4.64 5.24
N PHE A 104 4.39 -3.69 4.79
CA PHE A 104 3.85 -3.69 3.43
C PHE A 104 4.91 -3.21 2.44
N LYS A 105 4.85 -3.77 1.24
CA LYS A 105 5.72 -3.41 0.12
C LYS A 105 4.97 -3.69 -1.18
N LEU A 106 4.68 -2.65 -1.94
CA LEU A 106 4.09 -2.79 -3.27
C LEU A 106 5.12 -3.40 -4.24
N PRO A 107 4.70 -4.26 -5.18
CA PRO A 107 5.61 -4.91 -6.13
C PRO A 107 6.01 -3.97 -7.28
N LEU A 108 6.59 -2.81 -6.95
CA LEU A 108 7.12 -1.87 -7.94
C LEU A 108 8.49 -2.33 -8.45
N CYS A 109 8.87 -1.79 -9.61
CA CYS A 109 10.15 -2.10 -10.23
C CYS A 109 11.30 -1.32 -9.56
N GLN A 110 12.51 -1.91 -9.57
CA GLN A 110 13.75 -1.23 -9.18
C GLN A 110 13.73 -0.59 -7.78
N THR A 111 13.09 -1.23 -6.79
CA THR A 111 13.02 -0.76 -5.39
C THR A 111 14.36 -0.79 -4.64
N THR A 112 15.46 -1.13 -5.32
CA THR A 112 16.84 -0.98 -4.83
C THR A 112 17.42 0.40 -5.12
N THR A 113 16.81 1.16 -6.05
CA THR A 113 17.21 2.53 -6.41
C THR A 113 16.47 3.56 -5.56
N GLU A 114 17.05 4.74 -5.37
CA GLU A 114 16.37 5.85 -4.65
C GLU A 114 15.02 6.21 -5.29
N LYS A 115 14.97 6.26 -6.63
CA LYS A 115 13.72 6.49 -7.38
C LYS A 115 12.67 5.44 -7.03
N GLY A 116 12.98 4.16 -7.19
CA GLY A 116 12.01 3.08 -6.99
C GLY A 116 11.56 2.98 -5.52
N GLN A 117 12.43 3.31 -4.56
CA GLN A 117 12.05 3.39 -3.15
C GLN A 117 11.05 4.50 -2.87
N MET A 118 11.29 5.72 -3.39
CA MET A 118 10.37 6.84 -3.21
C MET A 118 9.03 6.62 -3.93
N GLU A 119 9.05 6.03 -5.13
CA GLU A 119 7.83 5.66 -5.86
C GLU A 119 7.00 4.62 -5.09
N GLU A 120 7.64 3.60 -4.51
CA GLU A 120 6.95 2.60 -3.68
C GLU A 120 6.32 3.25 -2.45
N GLN A 121 7.08 4.08 -1.74
CA GLN A 121 6.59 4.78 -0.55
C GLN A 121 5.42 5.71 -0.87
N PHE A 122 5.50 6.45 -1.97
CA PHE A 122 4.44 7.36 -2.41
C PHE A 122 3.15 6.60 -2.71
N TRP A 123 3.20 5.58 -3.59
CA TRP A 123 2.02 4.82 -3.97
C TRP A 123 1.45 3.99 -2.82
N ARG A 124 2.31 3.44 -1.96
CA ARG A 124 1.87 2.79 -0.73
C ARG A 124 1.15 3.78 0.19
N SER A 125 1.70 4.98 0.39
CA SER A 125 1.04 6.01 1.19
C SER A 125 -0.34 6.37 0.61
N ILE A 126 -0.45 6.59 -0.70
CA ILE A 126 -1.74 6.90 -1.34
C ILE A 126 -2.77 5.78 -1.10
N LEU A 127 -2.39 4.53 -1.34
CA LEU A 127 -3.30 3.39 -1.18
C LEU A 127 -3.80 3.24 0.25
N PHE A 128 -2.90 3.34 1.23
CA PHE A 128 -3.17 3.11 2.65
C PHE A 128 -3.89 4.26 3.35
N HIS A 129 -4.09 5.40 2.68
CA HIS A 129 -4.87 6.53 3.20
C HIS A 129 -6.19 6.74 2.45
N ASN A 130 -6.52 5.89 1.47
CA ASN A 130 -7.81 5.91 0.77
C ASN A 130 -9.00 5.70 1.71
N HIS A 131 -8.80 5.04 2.86
CA HIS A 131 -9.87 4.82 3.83
C HIS A 131 -10.44 6.14 4.39
N HIS A 132 -9.64 7.20 4.54
CA HIS A 132 -10.14 8.50 5.03
C HIS A 132 -11.30 9.05 4.17
N SER A 133 -11.18 8.99 2.85
CA SER A 133 -12.25 9.43 1.93
C SER A 133 -13.50 8.55 2.03
N PHE A 134 -13.32 7.24 2.23
CA PHE A 134 -14.42 6.30 2.42
C PHE A 134 -15.16 6.54 3.73
N LEU A 135 -14.43 6.72 4.84
CA LEU A 135 -14.98 7.01 6.16
C LEU A 135 -15.76 8.33 6.14
N SER A 136 -15.15 9.40 5.63
CA SER A 136 -15.77 10.73 5.51
C SER A 136 -17.06 10.68 4.67
N SER A 137 -17.03 10.08 3.48
CA SER A 137 -18.21 10.00 2.60
C SER A 137 -19.33 9.09 3.14
N SER A 138 -19.01 8.22 4.11
CA SER A 138 -19.95 7.32 4.76
C SER A 138 -20.41 7.84 6.13
N GLY A 139 -19.97 9.02 6.55
CA GLY A 139 -20.36 9.65 7.82
C GLY A 139 -19.67 9.09 9.06
N TYR A 140 -18.55 8.37 8.90
CA TYR A 140 -17.70 7.94 10.01
C TYR A 140 -16.74 9.06 10.42
N GLU A 141 -16.33 9.03 11.69
CA GLU A 141 -15.28 9.90 12.19
C GLU A 141 -13.94 9.59 11.53
N VAL A 142 -13.18 10.65 11.25
CA VAL A 142 -11.88 10.59 10.57
C VAL A 142 -10.87 11.36 11.39
N ASP A 143 -9.69 10.78 11.58
CA ASP A 143 -8.55 11.50 12.13
C ASP A 143 -7.97 12.46 11.08
N GLU A 144 -8.41 13.72 11.15
CA GLU A 144 -7.97 14.79 10.24
C GLU A 144 -6.47 15.12 10.39
N GLU A 145 -5.91 14.96 11.58
CA GLU A 145 -4.49 15.22 11.84
C GLU A 145 -3.63 14.16 11.12
N SER A 146 -3.97 12.88 11.28
CA SER A 146 -3.32 11.79 10.55
C SER A 146 -3.46 11.96 9.04
N GLN A 147 -4.63 12.38 8.56
CA GLN A 147 -4.84 12.65 7.14
C GLN A 147 -3.93 13.78 6.64
N SER A 148 -3.88 14.91 7.34
CA SER A 148 -3.03 16.05 7.00
C SER A 148 -1.54 15.68 7.01
N GLN A 149 -1.11 14.90 7.99
CA GLN A 149 0.26 14.42 8.10
C GLN A 149 0.64 13.53 6.91
N SER A 150 -0.21 12.58 6.54
CA SER A 150 0.03 11.70 5.38
C SER A 150 0.15 12.47 4.06
N GLN A 151 -0.66 13.52 3.88
CA GLN A 151 -0.59 14.38 2.70
C GLN A 151 0.73 15.16 2.64
N LYS A 152 1.22 15.67 3.77
CA LYS A 152 2.52 16.34 3.84
C LYS A 152 3.65 15.39 3.45
N GLU A 153 3.65 14.16 3.96
CA GLU A 153 4.64 13.13 3.63
C GLU A 153 4.63 12.77 2.14
N GLN A 154 3.44 12.66 1.53
CA GLN A 154 3.30 12.44 0.09
C GLN A 154 3.88 13.58 -0.74
N GLN A 155 3.62 14.84 -0.35
CA GLN A 155 4.18 16.01 -1.05
C GLN A 155 5.70 16.13 -0.85
N GLU A 156 6.23 15.75 0.32
CA GLU A 156 7.67 15.68 0.56
C GLU A 156 8.34 14.65 -0.36
N LEU A 157 7.75 13.45 -0.52
CA LEU A 157 8.23 12.43 -1.45
C LEU A 157 8.21 12.91 -2.89
N LEU A 158 7.14 13.57 -3.33
CA LEU A 158 7.08 14.18 -4.66
C LEU A 158 8.19 15.21 -4.88
N MET A 159 8.45 16.07 -3.89
CA MET A 159 9.51 17.09 -3.99
C MET A 159 10.90 16.44 -4.07
N LYS A 160 11.15 15.36 -3.31
CA LYS A 160 12.40 14.60 -3.39
C LYS A 160 12.57 13.92 -4.75
N MET A 161 11.53 13.29 -5.28
CA MET A 161 11.55 12.68 -6.62
C MET A 161 11.73 13.73 -7.72
N PHE A 162 11.14 14.92 -7.56
CA PHE A 162 11.30 16.06 -8.46
C PHE A 162 12.76 16.52 -8.47
N ALA A 163 13.35 16.77 -7.30
CA ALA A 163 14.74 17.17 -7.16
C ALA A 163 15.71 16.12 -7.72
N LEU A 164 15.46 14.82 -7.50
CA LEU A 164 16.23 13.73 -8.10
C LEU A 164 16.14 13.76 -9.63
N SER A 165 14.94 14.00 -10.18
CA SER A 165 14.75 14.07 -11.63
C SER A 165 15.43 15.29 -12.25
N CYS A 166 15.44 16.44 -11.56
CA CYS A 166 16.20 17.63 -11.94
C CYS A 166 17.71 17.34 -11.99
N LYS A 167 18.27 16.69 -10.96
CA LYS A 167 19.71 16.31 -10.93
C LYS A 167 20.13 15.35 -12.04
N LEU A 168 19.17 14.64 -12.63
CA LEU A 168 19.39 13.68 -13.71
C LEU A 168 19.02 14.27 -15.08
N ASP A 169 18.78 15.58 -15.16
CA ASP A 169 18.38 16.31 -16.38
C ASP A 169 17.12 15.74 -17.06
N ARG A 170 16.21 15.16 -16.27
CA ARG A 170 14.94 14.59 -16.76
C ARG A 170 13.80 15.58 -16.60
N GLU A 171 13.90 16.75 -17.24
CA GLU A 171 12.96 17.87 -17.05
C GLU A 171 11.49 17.49 -17.30
N PHE A 172 11.22 16.68 -18.33
CA PHE A 172 9.85 16.23 -18.61
C PHE A 172 9.26 15.42 -17.45
N ARG A 173 10.06 14.57 -16.81
CA ARG A 173 9.64 13.81 -15.62
C ARG A 173 9.38 14.72 -14.43
N CYS A 174 10.11 15.83 -14.31
CA CYS A 174 9.84 16.81 -13.27
C CYS A 174 8.44 17.41 -13.43
N VAL A 175 7.99 17.65 -14.66
CA VAL A 175 6.63 18.12 -14.95
C VAL A 175 5.59 17.05 -14.60
N GLU A 176 5.82 15.79 -14.97
CA GLU A 176 4.93 14.67 -14.61
C GLU A 176 4.75 14.54 -13.08
N LEU A 177 5.84 14.71 -12.32
CA LEU A 177 5.80 14.67 -10.85
C LEU A 177 5.08 15.90 -10.26
N ALA A 178 5.24 17.07 -10.88
CA ALA A 178 4.57 18.29 -10.47
C ALA A 178 3.04 18.24 -10.70
N ASP A 179 2.56 17.44 -11.67
CA ASP A 179 1.13 17.22 -11.89
C ASP A 179 0.44 16.53 -10.69
N LEU A 180 1.21 15.76 -9.91
CA LEU A 180 0.74 15.11 -8.68
C LEU A 180 0.89 16.01 -7.43
N MET A 181 1.50 17.19 -7.58
CA MET A 181 1.74 18.12 -6.47
C MET A 181 0.55 19.04 -6.21
N THR A 182 0.40 19.46 -4.96
CA THR A 182 -0.47 20.59 -4.62
C THR A 182 0.04 21.89 -5.23
N GLN A 183 -0.83 22.88 -5.41
CA GLN A 183 -0.46 24.21 -5.94
C GLN A 183 0.69 24.88 -5.15
N ASN A 184 0.70 24.68 -3.83
CA ASN A 184 1.78 25.18 -2.96
C ASN A 184 3.11 24.48 -3.25
N ALA A 185 3.09 23.15 -3.42
CA ALA A 185 4.29 22.38 -3.77
C ALA A 185 4.79 22.68 -5.19
N VAL A 186 3.89 22.92 -6.17
CA VAL A 186 4.27 23.38 -7.52
C VAL A 186 4.99 24.73 -7.46
N THR A 187 4.49 25.67 -6.64
CA THR A 187 5.14 26.98 -6.46
C THR A 187 6.58 26.84 -5.91
N LEU A 188 6.79 25.89 -4.99
CA LEU A 188 8.11 25.56 -4.47
C LEU A 188 9.00 24.90 -5.55
N ALA A 189 8.44 24.00 -6.35
CA ALA A 189 9.14 23.33 -7.44
C ALA A 189 9.62 24.34 -8.51
N ILE A 190 8.80 25.35 -8.85
CA ILE A 190 9.19 26.45 -9.76
C ILE A 190 10.40 27.22 -9.20
N ARG A 191 10.39 27.57 -7.91
CA ARG A 191 11.51 28.25 -7.24
C ARG A 191 12.76 27.38 -7.15
N TYR A 192 12.60 26.06 -7.05
CA TYR A 192 13.72 25.12 -7.06
C TYR A 192 14.36 25.03 -8.45
N ALA A 193 13.53 24.88 -9.49
CA ALA A 193 13.98 24.79 -10.88
C ALA A 193 14.68 26.07 -11.34
N SER A 194 14.22 27.25 -10.94
CA SER A 194 14.87 28.51 -11.28
C SER A 194 16.26 28.71 -10.65
N ARG A 195 16.58 27.97 -9.58
CA ARG A 195 17.88 28.02 -8.88
C ARG A 195 18.85 26.92 -9.32
N SER A 196 18.36 25.91 -10.03
CA SER A 196 19.16 24.77 -10.48
C SER A 196 19.76 24.99 -11.88
N ARG A 197 19.43 26.13 -12.52
CA ARG A 197 20.15 26.71 -13.65
C ARG A 197 21.17 27.71 -13.13
#